data_AF-A0AAD5AK16-F1
#
_entry.id   AF-A0AAD5AK16-F1
#
_cell.length_a   1.000
_cell.length_b   1.000
_cell.length_c   1.000
_cell.angle_alpha   90.00
_cell.angle_beta   90.00
_cell.angle_gamma   90.00
#
_symmetry.space_group_name_H-M   'P 1'
#
loop_
_entity.id
_entity.type
_entity.pdbx_description
1 polymer ?
#
loop_
_entity_poly.entity_id
_entity_poly.type
_entity_poly.pdbx_seq_one_letter_code
_entity_poly.pdbx_strand_id
1 'polypeptide(L)'
;MLFIQKKPKPKISASRRLYLKTKILKKASTLLEEEKKEKVIERERILSERLPPLQLSGLSLQDLQTLCKELHRKIDGVDDDRYTVASKVAKNEKEVADLSHKIFELKGKMKRPNLKRVRVSAEAMLGALLGSRHKESIDFKANLKTVKKEEEKREDTDWRKNVDAMSGMEGRKKMFAGT
;
A
#
# COMPACT_ATOMS: atom_id res chain seq x y z
N MET A 1 32.57 41.79 -15.52
CA MET A 1 32.56 40.40 -15.02
C MET A 1 31.41 40.24 -14.03
N LEU A 2 30.44 39.38 -14.29
CA LEU A 2 29.37 39.06 -13.33
C LEU A 2 29.87 37.97 -12.37
N PHE A 3 30.10 38.33 -11.11
CA PHE A 3 30.41 37.39 -10.04
C PHE A 3 29.18 36.51 -9.77
N ILE A 4 29.23 35.24 -10.18
CA ILE A 4 28.23 34.25 -9.80
C ILE A 4 28.45 33.92 -8.32
N GLN A 5 27.63 34.50 -7.44
CA GLN A 5 27.62 34.09 -6.03
C GLN A 5 27.18 32.61 -5.93
N LYS A 6 28.10 31.73 -5.52
CA LYS A 6 27.80 30.32 -5.24
C LYS A 6 26.87 30.24 -4.04
N LYS A 7 25.64 29.77 -4.26
CA LYS A 7 24.68 29.49 -3.18
C LYS A 7 25.27 28.46 -2.20
N PRO A 8 25.07 28.63 -0.88
CA PRO A 8 25.58 27.70 0.11
C PRO A 8 24.97 26.31 -0.08
N LYS A 9 25.80 25.27 0.00
CA LYS A 9 25.34 23.87 -0.11
C LYS A 9 24.44 23.55 1.09
N PRO A 10 23.24 22.96 0.89
CA PRO A 10 22.36 22.62 1.99
C PRO A 10 22.99 21.53 2.88
N LYS A 11 22.82 21.65 4.21
CA LYS A 11 23.38 20.71 5.21
C LYS A 11 22.92 19.26 5.02
N ILE A 12 21.76 19.05 4.40
CA ILE A 12 21.17 17.73 4.14
C ILE A 12 21.05 17.54 2.62
N SER A 13 21.46 16.37 2.12
CA SER A 13 21.29 16.02 0.71
C SER A 13 19.81 15.87 0.32
N ALA A 14 19.49 16.10 -0.95
CA ALA A 14 18.14 15.88 -1.46
C ALA A 14 17.70 14.41 -1.27
N SER A 15 18.61 13.46 -1.48
CA SER A 15 18.38 12.03 -1.29
C SER A 15 17.99 11.68 0.14
N ARG A 16 18.66 12.29 1.15
CA ARG A 16 18.30 12.07 2.55
C ARG A 16 16.92 12.63 2.88
N ARG A 17 16.58 13.83 2.38
CA ARG A 17 15.22 14.38 2.56
C ARG A 17 14.15 13.49 1.93
N LEU A 18 14.39 12.99 0.71
CA LEU A 18 13.46 12.09 0.03
C LEU A 18 13.28 10.78 0.81
N TYR A 19 14.38 10.17 1.25
CA TYR A 19 14.35 8.95 2.07
C TYR A 19 13.48 9.13 3.33
N LEU A 20 13.66 10.24 4.05
CA LEU A 20 12.87 10.54 5.24
C LEU A 20 11.38 10.76 4.92
N LYS A 21 11.07 11.51 3.85
CA LYS A 21 9.68 11.67 3.38
C LYS A 21 9.02 10.33 3.05
N THR A 22 9.73 9.45 2.35
CA THR A 22 9.24 8.10 2.04
C THR A 22 8.99 7.29 3.32
N LYS A 23 9.88 7.38 4.33
CA LYS A 23 9.69 6.69 5.61
C LYS A 23 8.46 7.22 6.37
N ILE A 24 8.27 8.54 6.39
CA ILE A 24 7.11 9.18 7.01
C ILE A 24 5.82 8.73 6.32
N LEU A 25 5.77 8.81 4.98
CA LEU A 25 4.59 8.39 4.22
C LEU A 25 4.27 6.91 4.43
N LYS A 26 5.30 6.04 4.43
CA LYS A 26 5.10 4.60 4.71
C LYS A 26 4.47 4.37 6.09
N LYS A 27 4.97 5.03 7.14
CA LYS A 27 4.39 4.89 8.48
C LYS A 27 2.98 5.48 8.54
N ALA A 28 2.75 6.63 7.91
CA ALA A 28 1.41 7.24 7.85
C ALA A 28 0.39 6.33 7.15
N SER A 29 0.77 5.68 6.05
CA SER A 29 -0.10 4.69 5.37
C SER A 29 -0.41 3.50 6.28
N THR A 30 0.57 2.97 7.00
CA THR A 30 0.32 1.88 7.96
C THR A 30 -0.65 2.31 9.07
N LEU A 31 -0.43 3.48 9.68
CA LEU A 31 -1.29 4.00 10.72
C LEU A 31 -2.73 4.25 10.23
N LEU A 32 -2.88 4.73 8.99
CA LEU A 32 -4.21 4.93 8.39
C LEU A 32 -4.97 3.63 8.21
N GLU A 33 -4.29 2.55 7.79
CA GLU A 33 -4.93 1.24 7.67
C GLU A 33 -5.26 0.60 9.03
N GLU A 34 -4.41 0.82 10.04
CA GLU A 34 -4.70 0.43 11.43
C GLU A 34 -5.95 1.15 11.94
N GLU A 35 -6.01 2.49 11.81
CA GLU A 35 -7.15 3.29 12.23
C GLU A 35 -8.47 2.87 11.53
N LYS A 36 -8.42 2.56 10.23
CA LYS A 36 -9.60 2.06 9.50
C LYS A 36 -10.11 0.74 10.08
N LYS A 37 -9.22 -0.18 10.43
CA LYS A 37 -9.60 -1.46 11.04
C LYS A 37 -10.22 -1.26 12.42
N GLU A 38 -9.60 -0.41 13.24
CA GLU A 38 -10.14 -0.04 14.55
C GLU A 38 -11.54 0.57 14.44
N LYS A 39 -11.78 1.46 13.46
CA LYS A 39 -13.11 2.03 13.20
C LYS A 39 -14.16 0.99 12.83
N VAL A 40 -13.79 -0.06 12.09
CA VAL A 40 -14.71 -1.15 11.74
C VAL A 40 -15.04 -1.99 12.98
N ILE A 41 -14.03 -2.37 13.75
CA ILE A 41 -14.21 -3.13 15.00
C ILE A 41 -15.08 -2.35 15.99
N GLU A 42 -14.81 -1.06 16.17
CA GLU A 42 -15.58 -0.22 17.08
C GLU A 42 -17.03 -0.05 16.60
N ARG A 43 -17.24 0.08 15.27
CA ARG A 43 -18.59 0.10 14.70
C ARG A 43 -19.34 -1.19 15.00
N GLU A 44 -18.72 -2.35 14.80
CA GLU A 44 -19.33 -3.65 15.10
C GLU A 44 -19.64 -3.77 16.60
N ARG A 45 -18.70 -3.39 17.47
CA ARG A 45 -18.89 -3.38 18.93
C ARG A 45 -20.11 -2.55 19.35
N ILE A 46 -20.19 -1.30 18.87
CA ILE A 46 -21.32 -0.40 19.18
C ILE A 46 -22.64 -0.96 18.66
N LEU A 47 -22.65 -1.52 17.45
CA LEU A 47 -23.86 -2.08 16.86
C LEU A 47 -24.34 -3.34 17.60
N SER A 48 -23.43 -4.22 18.01
CA SER A 48 -23.77 -5.39 18.83
C SER A 48 -24.31 -5.01 20.21
N GLU A 49 -23.80 -3.93 20.81
CA GLU A 49 -24.30 -3.41 22.08
C GLU A 49 -25.69 -2.77 21.95
N ARG A 50 -25.89 -1.96 20.90
CA ARG A 50 -27.16 -1.22 20.69
C ARG A 50 -28.27 -2.07 20.09
N LEU A 51 -27.92 -3.04 19.25
CA LEU A 51 -28.84 -3.90 18.53
C LEU A 51 -28.40 -5.36 18.66
N PRO A 52 -28.60 -5.97 19.85
CA PRO A 52 -28.34 -7.39 20.03
C PRO A 52 -29.27 -8.23 19.12
N PRO A 53 -28.85 -9.45 18.73
CA PRO A 53 -29.67 -10.35 17.92
C PRO A 53 -31.02 -10.63 18.57
N LEU A 54 -32.10 -10.53 17.79
CA LEU A 54 -33.45 -10.79 18.29
C LEU A 54 -33.62 -12.26 18.67
N GLN A 55 -33.98 -12.50 19.93
CA GLN A 55 -34.37 -13.81 20.43
C GLN A 55 -35.89 -13.90 20.40
N LEU A 56 -36.43 -14.57 19.38
CA LEU A 56 -37.88 -14.69 19.17
C LEU A 56 -38.42 -16.04 19.66
N SER A 57 -37.55 -17.02 19.90
CA SER A 57 -37.92 -18.34 20.39
C SER A 57 -38.46 -18.25 21.82
N GLY A 58 -39.56 -18.96 22.07
CA GLY A 58 -40.18 -19.04 23.40
C GLY A 58 -40.99 -17.81 23.82
N LEU A 59 -41.11 -16.77 22.97
CA LEU A 59 -42.01 -15.65 23.23
C LEU A 59 -43.47 -16.04 22.98
N SER A 60 -44.37 -15.56 23.83
CA SER A 60 -45.82 -15.67 23.59
C SER A 60 -46.26 -14.71 22.48
N LEU A 61 -47.47 -14.92 21.94
CA LEU A 61 -48.06 -14.00 20.95
C LEU A 61 -48.13 -12.55 21.48
N GLN A 62 -48.46 -12.38 22.76
CA GLN A 62 -48.57 -11.06 23.40
C GLN A 62 -47.21 -10.38 23.53
N ASP A 63 -46.16 -11.14 23.89
CA ASP A 63 -44.81 -10.61 24.00
C ASP A 63 -44.27 -10.20 22.63
N LEU A 64 -44.53 -10.99 21.58
CA LEU A 64 -44.18 -10.65 20.20
C LEU A 64 -44.88 -9.37 19.74
N GLN A 65 -46.18 -9.21 20.02
CA GLN A 65 -46.90 -7.98 19.68
C GLN A 65 -46.35 -6.76 20.42
N THR A 66 -45.94 -6.92 21.67
CA THR A 66 -45.33 -5.86 22.47
C THR A 66 -43.97 -5.46 21.90
N LEU A 67 -43.11 -6.44 21.62
CA LEU A 67 -41.80 -6.22 20.99
C LEU A 67 -41.93 -5.49 19.64
N CYS A 68 -42.88 -5.89 18.79
CA CYS A 68 -43.12 -5.21 17.51
C CYS A 68 -43.48 -3.73 17.68
N LYS A 69 -44.33 -3.40 18.66
CA LYS A 69 -44.72 -2.00 18.96
C LYS A 69 -43.54 -1.21 19.52
N GLU A 70 -42.72 -1.82 20.36
CA GLU A 70 -41.50 -1.18 20.90
C GLU A 70 -40.47 -0.90 19.81
N LEU A 71 -40.20 -1.88 18.94
CA LEU A 71 -39.28 -1.72 17.82
C LEU A 71 -39.76 -0.62 16.87
N HIS A 72 -41.06 -0.56 16.56
CA HIS A 72 -41.62 0.52 15.76
C HIS A 72 -41.34 1.90 16.37
N ARG A 73 -41.63 2.09 17.66
CA ARG A 73 -41.36 3.38 18.35
C ARG A 73 -39.88 3.72 18.38
N LYS A 74 -39.00 2.72 18.54
CA LYS A 74 -37.55 2.92 18.48
C LYS A 74 -37.07 3.33 17.09
N ILE A 75 -37.66 2.78 16.03
CA ILE A 75 -37.33 3.17 14.64
C ILE A 75 -37.61 4.66 14.44
N ASP A 76 -38.78 5.14 14.89
CA ASP A 76 -39.14 6.56 14.76
C ASP A 76 -38.11 7.48 15.44
N GLY A 77 -37.71 7.17 16.68
CA GLY A 77 -36.70 7.95 17.41
C GLY A 77 -35.30 7.88 16.78
N VAL A 78 -34.88 6.69 16.33
CA VAL A 78 -33.57 6.52 15.69
C VAL A 78 -33.51 7.22 14.33
N ASP A 79 -34.61 7.29 13.59
CA ASP A 79 -34.64 8.02 12.32
C ASP A 79 -34.54 9.53 12.52
N ASP A 80 -35.18 10.07 13.57
CA ASP A 80 -35.03 11.49 13.95
C ASP A 80 -33.58 11.83 14.34
N ASP A 81 -32.95 10.98 15.15
CA ASP A 81 -31.53 11.10 15.49
C ASP A 81 -30.64 11.05 14.24
N ARG A 82 -30.92 10.09 13.34
CA ARG A 82 -30.21 9.94 12.05
C ARG A 82 -30.36 11.19 11.20
N TYR A 83 -31.56 11.75 11.10
CA TYR A 83 -31.84 12.98 10.37
C TYR A 83 -31.07 14.17 10.96
N THR A 84 -31.09 14.32 12.28
CA THR A 84 -30.35 15.36 13.00
C THR A 84 -28.85 15.27 12.74
N VAL A 85 -28.27 14.07 12.81
CA VAL A 85 -26.84 13.85 12.52
C VAL A 85 -26.54 14.15 11.04
N ALA A 86 -27.36 13.68 10.10
CA ALA A 86 -27.19 13.94 8.68
C ALA A 86 -27.22 15.44 8.36
N SER A 87 -28.12 16.19 8.99
CA SER A 87 -28.19 17.65 8.86
C SER A 87 -26.91 18.35 9.33
N LYS A 88 -26.33 17.91 10.46
CA LYS A 88 -25.04 18.42 10.96
C LYS A 88 -23.89 18.11 10.00
N VAL A 89 -23.84 16.88 9.47
CA VAL A 89 -22.83 16.48 8.47
C VAL A 89 -22.95 17.34 7.20
N ALA A 90 -24.16 17.53 6.67
CA ALA A 90 -24.39 18.35 5.49
C ALA A 90 -23.96 19.82 5.68
N LYS A 91 -24.20 20.39 6.88
CA LYS A 91 -23.71 21.74 7.23
C LYS A 91 -22.19 21.80 7.19
N ASN A 92 -21.52 20.82 7.81
CA ASN A 92 -20.06 20.75 7.83
C ASN A 92 -19.48 20.55 6.41
N GLU A 93 -20.10 19.70 5.59
CA GLU A 93 -19.69 19.49 4.20
C GLU A 93 -19.79 20.78 3.37
N LYS A 94 -20.89 21.53 3.54
CA LYS A 94 -21.06 22.83 2.91
C LYS A 94 -19.98 23.82 3.35
N GLU A 95 -19.72 23.92 4.66
CA GLU A 95 -18.68 24.79 5.19
C GLU A 95 -17.29 24.42 4.66
N VAL A 96 -16.95 23.12 4.62
CA VAL A 96 -15.70 22.63 4.05
C VAL A 96 -15.59 22.97 2.57
N ALA A 97 -16.68 22.86 1.80
CA ALA A 97 -16.70 23.25 0.39
C ALA A 97 -16.47 24.76 0.21
N ASP A 98 -17.16 25.59 0.99
CA ASP A 98 -17.03 27.05 0.96
C ASP A 98 -15.61 27.49 1.34
N LEU A 99 -15.04 26.91 2.40
CA LEU A 99 -13.67 27.15 2.83
C LEU A 99 -12.66 26.68 1.77
N SER A 100 -12.89 25.52 1.16
CA SER A 100 -12.03 25.01 0.09
C SER A 100 -12.04 25.92 -1.13
N HIS A 101 -13.20 26.47 -1.48
CA HIS A 101 -13.34 27.47 -2.54
C HIS A 101 -12.59 28.76 -2.19
N LYS A 102 -12.78 29.28 -0.97
CA LYS A 102 -12.05 30.47 -0.49
C LYS A 102 -10.54 30.27 -0.48
N ILE A 103 -10.05 29.09 -0.07
CA ILE A 103 -8.63 28.74 -0.15
C ILE A 103 -8.15 28.77 -1.61
N PHE A 104 -8.96 28.26 -2.54
CA PHE A 104 -8.63 28.28 -3.96
C PHE A 104 -8.53 29.71 -4.51
N GLU A 105 -9.47 30.59 -4.16
CA GLU A 105 -9.43 32.01 -4.54
C GLU A 105 -8.23 32.74 -3.93
N LEU A 106 -7.94 32.52 -2.64
CA LEU A 106 -6.83 33.13 -1.92
C LEU A 106 -5.46 32.65 -2.41
N LYS A 107 -5.33 31.38 -2.80
CA LYS A 107 -4.13 30.88 -3.50
C LYS A 107 -3.92 31.57 -4.85
N GLY A 108 -4.94 32.29 -5.34
CA GLY A 108 -4.94 33.05 -6.57
C GLY A 108 -5.04 32.16 -7.80
N LYS A 109 -5.67 32.64 -8.87
CA LYS A 109 -5.51 32.10 -10.24
C LYS A 109 -4.05 32.19 -10.77
N MET A 110 -3.05 32.37 -9.90
CA MET A 110 -1.65 32.74 -10.19
C MET A 110 -0.66 31.57 -10.21
N LYS A 111 -1.10 30.39 -10.62
CA LYS A 111 -0.30 29.64 -11.58
C LYS A 111 -1.22 29.26 -12.73
N ARG A 112 -1.19 30.02 -13.83
CA ARG A 112 -1.36 29.36 -15.12
C ARG A 112 -0.43 28.16 -15.06
N PRO A 113 -0.91 26.90 -15.17
CA PRO A 113 0.00 25.80 -15.36
C PRO A 113 0.89 26.23 -16.53
N ASN A 114 2.19 26.39 -16.31
CA ASN A 114 3.09 26.60 -17.44
C ASN A 114 2.75 25.49 -18.41
N LEU A 115 2.36 25.83 -19.64
CA LEU A 115 2.12 24.87 -20.71
C LEU A 115 3.47 24.17 -20.94
N LYS A 116 3.74 23.13 -20.13
CA LYS A 116 4.87 22.26 -20.34
C LYS A 116 4.51 21.50 -21.60
N ARG A 117 5.42 21.50 -22.57
CA ARG A 117 5.33 20.61 -23.72
C ARG A 117 5.34 19.19 -23.16
N VAL A 118 4.16 18.61 -22.94
CA VAL A 118 4.00 17.23 -22.52
C VAL A 118 4.39 16.41 -23.74
N ARG A 119 5.64 15.97 -23.78
CA ARG A 119 6.01 14.88 -24.69
C ARG A 119 5.23 13.67 -24.21
N VAL A 120 4.61 12.95 -25.14
CA VAL A 120 3.92 11.69 -24.88
C VAL A 120 4.80 10.85 -23.94
N SER A 121 4.26 10.39 -22.81
CA SER A 121 5.06 9.61 -21.86
C SER A 121 5.58 8.36 -22.57
N ALA A 122 6.73 7.83 -22.14
CA ALA A 122 7.26 6.60 -22.71
C ALA A 122 6.20 5.47 -22.68
N GLU A 123 5.41 5.41 -21.61
CA GLU A 123 4.30 4.49 -21.43
C GLU A 123 3.14 4.71 -22.43
N ALA A 124 2.78 5.97 -22.71
CA ALA A 124 1.75 6.28 -23.71
C ALA A 124 2.24 6.01 -25.15
N MET A 125 3.53 6.24 -25.44
CA MET A 125 4.14 5.86 -26.72
C MET A 125 4.21 4.33 -26.87
N LEU A 126 4.64 3.62 -25.82
CA LEU A 126 4.77 2.16 -25.85
C LEU A 126 3.40 1.47 -25.88
N GLY A 127 2.40 1.98 -25.15
CA GLY A 127 1.03 1.49 -25.23
C GLY A 127 0.40 1.68 -26.61
N ALA A 128 0.70 2.80 -27.29
CA ALA A 128 0.23 3.05 -28.66
C ALA A 128 0.95 2.18 -29.71
N LEU A 129 2.25 1.91 -29.53
CA LEU A 129 3.06 1.13 -30.47
C LEU A 129 2.95 -0.40 -30.25
N LEU A 130 2.75 -0.85 -29.01
CA LEU A 130 2.82 -2.27 -28.63
C LEU A 130 1.48 -2.83 -28.12
N GLY A 131 0.44 -1.99 -27.99
CA GLY A 131 -0.91 -2.41 -27.61
C GLY A 131 -0.96 -3.16 -26.28
N SER A 132 -1.66 -4.29 -26.26
CA SER A 132 -1.94 -5.09 -25.06
C SER A 132 -0.72 -5.78 -24.42
N ARG A 133 0.46 -5.76 -25.05
CA ARG A 133 1.71 -6.32 -24.48
C ARG A 133 2.32 -5.47 -23.36
N HIS A 134 1.80 -4.27 -23.09
CA HIS A 134 2.35 -3.35 -22.08
C HIS A 134 1.64 -3.38 -20.72
N LYS A 135 0.82 -4.41 -20.46
CA LYS A 135 0.03 -4.54 -19.22
C LYS A 135 0.81 -5.07 -18.01
N GLU A 136 2.11 -5.26 -18.14
CA GLU A 136 2.98 -5.55 -17.00
C GLU A 136 3.38 -4.22 -16.39
N SER A 137 3.00 -4.00 -15.12
CA SER A 137 3.35 -2.80 -14.38
C SER A 137 4.84 -2.51 -14.56
N ILE A 138 5.19 -1.30 -15.00
CA ILE A 138 6.57 -0.80 -14.97
C ILE A 138 6.92 -0.50 -13.51
N ASP A 139 6.86 -1.52 -12.66
CA ASP A 139 7.62 -1.54 -11.44
C ASP A 139 9.07 -1.59 -11.90
N PHE A 140 9.73 -0.43 -11.88
CA PHE A 140 11.15 -0.28 -12.19
C PHE A 140 12.04 -1.26 -11.41
N LYS A 141 11.48 -1.83 -10.33
CA LYS A 141 12.09 -2.82 -9.44
C LYS A 141 11.92 -4.28 -9.90
N ALA A 142 10.94 -4.59 -10.75
CA ALA A 142 10.65 -5.95 -11.20
C ALA A 142 11.66 -6.47 -12.24
N ASN A 143 12.28 -5.57 -13.02
CA ASN A 143 13.19 -5.93 -14.11
C ASN A 143 14.69 -5.75 -13.78
N LEU A 144 15.02 -5.44 -12.52
CA LEU A 144 16.41 -5.45 -12.04
C LEU A 144 16.77 -6.86 -11.58
N LYS A 145 17.76 -7.50 -12.23
CA LYS A 145 18.37 -8.75 -11.72
C LYS A 145 18.88 -8.51 -10.30
N THR A 146 18.17 -9.03 -9.30
CA THR A 146 18.75 -9.20 -7.97
C THR A 146 19.85 -10.26 -8.10
N VAL A 147 21.10 -9.88 -7.83
CA VAL A 147 22.16 -10.87 -7.64
C VAL A 147 21.72 -11.66 -6.40
N LYS A 148 21.26 -12.90 -6.63
CA LYS A 148 21.11 -13.88 -5.56
C LYS A 148 22.50 -13.96 -4.92
N LYS A 149 22.64 -13.44 -3.71
CA LYS A 149 23.74 -13.83 -2.84
C LYS A 149 23.58 -15.33 -2.72
N GLU A 150 24.47 -16.11 -3.32
CA GLU A 150 24.43 -17.56 -3.18
C GLU A 150 24.39 -17.86 -1.69
N GLU A 151 23.27 -18.44 -1.25
CA GLU A 151 23.25 -19.14 0.01
C GLU A 151 24.28 -20.25 -0.14
N GLU A 152 25.35 -20.14 0.64
CA GLU A 152 26.35 -21.17 0.84
C GLU A 152 25.61 -22.45 1.24
N LYS A 153 25.30 -23.29 0.24
CA LYS A 153 24.79 -24.62 0.46
C LYS A 153 25.91 -25.36 1.14
N ARG A 154 25.83 -25.48 2.47
CA ARG A 154 26.55 -26.48 3.23
C ARG A 154 26.32 -27.83 2.54
N GLU A 155 27.37 -28.38 1.96
CA GLU A 155 27.37 -29.77 1.49
C GLU A 155 27.45 -30.67 2.73
N ASP A 156 26.29 -30.99 3.26
CA ASP A 156 26.14 -32.08 4.23
C ASP A 156 26.23 -33.43 3.48
N THR A 157 27.40 -34.07 3.61
CA THR A 157 27.64 -35.52 3.72
C THR A 157 27.20 -36.48 2.60
N ASP A 158 28.17 -37.18 2.00
CA ASP A 158 28.36 -38.61 2.30
C ASP A 158 29.85 -39.00 2.18
N TRP A 159 30.36 -39.63 3.24
CA TRP A 159 31.76 -39.82 3.61
C TRP A 159 32.22 -41.26 3.33
N ARG A 160 31.58 -41.91 2.36
CA ARG A 160 31.89 -43.29 1.97
C ARG A 160 31.77 -43.48 0.47
N LYS A 161 32.93 -43.54 -0.19
CA LYS A 161 33.37 -44.73 -0.94
C LYS A 161 34.78 -44.49 -1.48
N ASN A 162 35.75 -44.72 -0.60
CA ASN A 162 37.02 -45.29 -1.05
C ASN A 162 36.69 -46.64 -1.72
N VAL A 163 36.91 -46.72 -3.03
CA VAL A 163 37.14 -47.99 -3.70
C VAL A 163 38.34 -47.76 -4.61
N ASP A 164 39.50 -48.16 -4.10
CA ASP A 164 40.68 -48.43 -4.91
C ASP A 164 40.29 -49.38 -6.04
N ALA A 165 40.31 -48.86 -7.26
CA ALA A 165 40.35 -49.67 -8.46
C ALA A 165 41.53 -49.21 -9.30
N MET A 166 42.74 -49.54 -8.83
CA MET A 166 43.89 -49.79 -9.71
C MET A 166 43.64 -51.04 -10.57
N SER A 167 42.49 -51.11 -11.24
CA SER A 167 42.13 -52.18 -12.18
C SER A 167 42.37 -51.64 -13.58
N GLY A 168 43.57 -51.85 -14.11
CA GLY A 168 43.87 -51.55 -15.52
C GLY A 168 45.24 -50.95 -15.83
N MET A 169 46.12 -50.77 -14.84
CA MET A 169 47.51 -50.31 -15.08
C MET A 169 48.48 -51.48 -15.22
N GLU A 170 48.14 -52.44 -16.08
CA GLU A 170 49.00 -53.58 -16.43
C GLU A 170 49.81 -53.24 -17.68
N GLY A 171 50.82 -52.38 -17.48
CA GLY A 171 51.72 -51.96 -18.54
C GLY A 171 52.76 -50.97 -18.03
N ARG A 172 54.04 -51.27 -18.26
CA ARG A 172 55.17 -50.41 -17.88
C ARG A 172 55.01 -49.04 -18.52
N LYS A 173 54.76 -48.00 -17.71
CA LYS A 173 54.79 -46.59 -18.14
C LYS A 173 56.19 -46.28 -18.68
N LYS A 174 56.30 -46.07 -20.00
CA LYS A 174 57.51 -45.54 -20.63
C LYS A 174 57.62 -44.05 -20.29
N MET A 175 58.58 -43.72 -19.44
CA MET A 175 59.05 -42.34 -19.27
C MET A 175 60.21 -42.16 -20.25
N PHE A 176 60.08 -41.25 -21.22
CA PHE A 176 61.22 -40.77 -21.99
C PHE A 176 61.71 -39.49 -21.32
N ALA A 177 62.91 -39.53 -20.75
CA ALA A 177 63.61 -38.33 -20.30
C ALA A 177 64.16 -37.62 -21.54
N GLY A 178 63.80 -36.35 -21.69
CA GLY A 178 64.29 -35.49 -22.77
C GLY A 178 65.78 -35.21 -22.63
N THR A 179 66.46 -35.15 -23.78
CA THR A 179 67.70 -34.40 -24.00
C THR A 179 67.39 -33.23 -24.91
#